data_AF-A0A956Z1P7-F1
#
_entry.id   AF-A0A956Z1P7-F1
#
_cell.length_a   1.000
_cell.length_b   1.000
_cell.length_c   1.000
_cell.angle_alpha   90.00
_cell.angle_beta   90.00
_cell.angle_gamma   90.00
#
_symmetry.space_group_name_H-M   'P 1'
#
loop_
_entity.id
_entity.type
_entity.pdbx_description
1 polymer ?
#
loop_
_entity_poly.entity_id
_entity_poly.type
_entity_poly.pdbx_seq_one_letter_code
_entity_poly.pdbx_strand_id
1 'polypeptide(L)' 'MAEYDAVIVGSGPNGLAAAITLARAGCKPLVIEAQDSIGGGLRTQALTLPGFQHDVCSSIHPLGLASPFFR' A
#
# COMPACT_ATOMS: atom_id res chain seq x y z
N MET A 1 -16.11 -18.26 -9.43
CA MET A 1 -14.88 -17.58 -8.96
C MET A 1 -14.91 -16.18 -9.53
N ALA A 2 -14.58 -15.14 -8.75
CA ALA A 2 -14.40 -13.82 -9.35
C ALA A 2 -13.17 -13.88 -10.27
N GLU A 3 -13.33 -13.45 -11.52
CA GLU A 3 -12.22 -13.37 -12.47
C GLU A 3 -11.48 -12.04 -12.23
N TYR A 4 -10.19 -12.14 -11.92
CA TYR A 4 -9.31 -10.99 -11.68
C TYR A 4 -8.38 -10.82 -12.88
N ASP A 5 -8.17 -9.57 -13.30
CA ASP A 5 -7.30 -9.24 -14.43
C ASP A 5 -5.81 -9.23 -14.03
N ALA A 6 -5.52 -9.05 -12.73
CA ALA A 6 -4.17 -9.04 -12.19
C ALA A 6 -4.15 -9.46 -10.72
N VAL A 7 -3.07 -10.11 -10.29
CA VAL A 7 -2.80 -10.40 -8.88
C VAL A 7 -1.55 -9.64 -8.44
N ILE A 8 -1.66 -8.92 -7.33
CA ILE A 8 -0.62 -8.09 -6.74
C ILE A 8 -0.28 -8.68 -5.38
N VAL A 9 1.00 -9.02 -5.17
CA VAL A 9 1.48 -9.59 -3.91
C VAL A 9 2.15 -8.48 -3.10
N GLY A 10 1.57 -8.18 -1.95
CA GLY A 10 1.98 -7.12 -1.03
C GLY A 10 1.10 -5.87 -1.13
N SER A 11 0.66 -5.37 0.02
CA SER A 11 -0.15 -4.15 0.19
C SER A 11 0.66 -2.97 0.74
N GLY A 12 1.97 -2.95 0.44
CA GLY A 12 2.82 -1.78 0.61
C GLY A 12 2.48 -0.66 -0.39
N PRO A 13 3.15 0.49 -0.31
CA PRO A 13 2.85 1.65 -1.16
C PRO A 13 2.92 1.35 -2.64
N ASN A 14 3.90 0.58 -3.09
CA ASN A 14 4.05 0.21 -4.49
C ASN A 14 2.94 -0.73 -4.97
N GLY A 15 2.56 -1.72 -4.14
CA GLY A 15 1.48 -2.65 -4.46
C GLY A 15 0.13 -1.96 -4.54
N LEU A 16 -0.16 -1.07 -3.58
CA LEU A 16 -1.37 -0.24 -3.60
C LEU A 16 -1.36 0.75 -4.79
N ALA A 17 -0.22 1.35 -5.12
CA ALA A 17 -0.10 2.21 -6.29
C ALA A 17 -0.38 1.45 -7.60
N ALA A 18 0.15 0.24 -7.74
CA ALA A 18 -0.12 -0.63 -8.88
C ALA A 18 -1.62 -1.01 -8.95
N ALA A 19 -2.22 -1.39 -7.83
CA ALA A 19 -3.64 -1.75 -7.74
C ALA A 19 -4.54 -0.57 -8.15
N ILE A 20 -4.26 0.63 -7.64
CA ILE A 20 -5.01 1.84 -7.98
C ILE A 20 -4.85 2.16 -9.47
N THR A 21 -3.63 2.05 -10.01
CA THR A 21 -3.37 2.28 -11.44
C THR A 21 -4.19 1.34 -12.32
N LEU A 22 -4.18 0.04 -12.01
CA LEU A 22 -4.93 -0.97 -12.76
C LEU A 22 -6.44 -0.79 -12.62
N ALA A 23 -6.93 -0.50 -11.41
CA ALA A 23 -8.36 -0.24 -11.18
C ALA A 23 -8.83 0.99 -11.97
N ARG A 24 -8.03 2.06 -12.04
CA ARG A 24 -8.32 3.25 -12.86
C ARG A 24 -8.36 2.95 -14.37
N ALA A 25 -7.62 1.94 -14.82
CA ALA A 25 -7.66 1.47 -16.20
C ALA A 25 -8.85 0.52 -16.50
N GLY A 26 -9.73 0.27 -15.52
CA GLY A 26 -10.89 -0.61 -15.68
C GLY A 26 -10.64 -2.09 -15.37
N CYS A 27 -9.43 -2.45 -14.93
CA CYS A 27 -9.10 -3.80 -14.51
C CYS A 27 -9.63 -4.12 -13.10
N LYS A 28 -9.73 -5.41 -12.77
CA LYS A 28 -10.09 -5.95 -11.46
C LYS A 28 -8.86 -6.58 -10.78
N PRO A 29 -8.01 -5.78 -10.11
CA PRO A 29 -6.86 -6.31 -9.41
C PRO A 29 -7.25 -6.99 -8.09
N LEU A 30 -6.63 -8.14 -7.80
CA LEU A 30 -6.61 -8.77 -6.48
C LEU A 30 -5.31 -8.41 -5.77
N VAL A 31 -5.38 -7.82 -4.59
CA VAL A 31 -4.21 -7.59 -3.72
C VAL A 31 -4.19 -8.64 -2.63
N ILE A 32 -3.06 -9.31 -2.45
CA ILE A 32 -2.83 -10.30 -1.39
C ILE A 32 -1.75 -9.78 -0.47
N GLU A 33 -2.04 -9.70 0.82
CA GLU A 33 -1.11 -9.29 1.87
C GLU A 33 -0.84 -10.46 2.82
N ALA A 34 0.42 -10.60 3.25
CA ALA A 34 0.83 -11.63 4.20
C ALA A 34 0.64 -11.19 5.66
N GLN A 35 0.64 -9.88 5.93
CA GLN A 35 0.43 -9.29 7.24
C GLN A 35 -1.06 -9.06 7.55
N ASP A 36 -1.40 -8.96 8.83
CA ASP A 36 -2.78 -8.69 9.28
C ASP A 36 -3.27 -7.27 8.93
N SER A 37 -2.35 -6.37 8.57
CA SER A 37 -2.63 -4.97 8.26
C SER A 37 -1.92 -4.53 6.99
N ILE A 38 -2.59 -3.67 6.22
CA ILE A 38 -2.03 -3.08 5.01
C ILE A 38 -1.01 -1.97 5.30
N GLY A 39 -0.36 -1.47 4.24
CA GLY A 39 0.49 -0.27 4.26
C GLY A 39 1.98 -0.57 4.25
N GLY A 40 2.39 -1.82 4.48
CA GLY A 40 3.80 -2.20 4.49
C GLY A 40 4.62 -1.32 5.45
N GLY A 41 5.74 -0.75 4.98
CA GLY A 41 6.57 0.15 5.77
C GLY A 41 5.93 1.51 6.10
N LEU A 42 4.80 1.87 5.49
CA LEU A 42 4.10 3.15 5.70
C LEU A 42 3.01 3.07 6.76
N ARG A 43 2.80 1.89 7.33
CA ARG A 43 1.75 1.71 8.33
C ARG A 43 2.16 2.34 9.65
N THR A 44 1.17 2.85 10.37
CA THR A 44 1.33 3.39 11.71
C THR A 44 0.87 2.36 12.74
N GLN A 45 1.66 2.14 13.80
CA GLN A 45 1.32 1.20 14.87
C GLN A 45 1.68 1.76 16.26
N ALA A 46 0.96 1.32 17.28
CA ALA A 46 1.26 1.61 18.68
C ALA A 46 2.29 0.60 19.22
N LEU A 47 3.57 0.89 19.01
CA LEU A 47 4.67 -0.05 19.28
C LEU A 47 5.25 0.04 20.70
N THR A 48 4.97 1.12 21.43
CA THR A 48 5.58 1.40 22.74
C THR A 48 4.54 1.51 23.84
N LEU A 49 4.14 2.73 24.20
CA LEU A 49 3.20 3.00 25.28
C LEU A 49 1.78 3.27 24.75
N PRO A 50 0.73 2.99 25.55
CA PRO A 50 -0.64 3.36 25.20
C PRO A 50 -0.75 4.85 24.83
N GLY A 51 -1.43 5.14 23.73
CA GLY A 51 -1.61 6.50 23.22
C GLY A 51 -0.51 7.02 22.28
N PHE A 52 0.59 6.28 22.09
CA PHE A 52 1.66 6.67 21.16
C PHE A 52 1.57 5.91 19.84
N GLN A 53 1.72 6.63 18.74
CA GLN A 53 1.70 6.10 17.38
C GLN A 53 3.07 6.29 16.71
N HIS A 54 3.50 5.28 15.96
CA HIS A 54 4.80 5.25 15.31
C HIS A 54 4.64 4.84 13.86
N ASP A 55 5.34 5.52 12.96
CA ASP A 55 5.57 4.99 11.62
C ASP A 55 6.53 3.80 11.75
N VAL A 56 6.08 2.62 11.32
CA VAL A 56 6.81 1.37 11.56
C VAL A 56 8.18 1.36 10.87
N CYS A 57 8.30 2.03 9.72
CA CYS A 57 9.55 2.08 8.97
C CYS A 57 9.79 3.44 8.30
N SER A 58 8.83 3.93 7.51
CA SER A 58 9.04 5.13 6.69
C SER A 58 8.07 6.24 7.05
N SER A 59 8.62 7.36 7.52
CA SER A 59 7.90 8.58 7.90
C SER A 59 8.06 9.71 6.89
N ILE A 60 9.04 9.65 5.98
CA ILE A 60 9.36 10.73 5.04
C ILE A 60 9.50 10.18 3.61
N HIS A 61 8.72 10.75 2.68
CA HIS A 61 8.66 10.33 1.26
C HIS A 61 9.04 11.47 0.32
N PRO A 62 10.30 11.94 0.32
CA PRO A 62 10.69 13.16 -0.41
C PRO A 62 10.54 13.02 -1.92
N LEU A 63 10.64 11.79 -2.44
CA LEU A 63 10.48 11.49 -3.87
C LEU A 63 9.02 11.23 -4.27
N GLY A 64 8.07 11.28 -3.34
CA GLY A 64 6.65 11.10 -3.64
C GLY A 64 6.15 12.09 -4.68
N LEU A 65 6.52 13.37 -4.55
CA LEU A 65 6.14 14.43 -5.51
C LEU A 65 6.67 14.18 -6.93
N ALA A 66 7.81 13.50 -7.05
CA ALA A 66 8.41 13.18 -8.36
C ALA A 66 7.79 11.94 -9.01
N SER A 67 7.05 11.12 -8.25
CA SER A 67 6.46 9.89 -8.77
C SER A 67 5.33 10.19 -9.76
N PRO A 68 5.35 9.61 -10.97
CA PRO A 68 4.27 9.74 -11.95
C PRO A 68 2.91 9.24 -11.42
N PHE A 69 2.90 8.38 -10.40
CA PHE A 69 1.68 7.84 -9.81
C PHE A 69 0.76 8.91 -9.20
N PHE A 70 1.31 10.01 -8.70
CA PHE A 70 0.54 11.08 -8.05
C PHE A 70 0.11 12.22 -9.00
N ARG A 71 0.27 12.05 -10.31
CA ARG A 71 -0.26 12.95 -11.34
C ARG A 71 -1.59 12.42 -11.88
#